data_AF-A0A925VVM2-F1
#
_entry.id   AF-A0A925VVM2-F1
#
_cell.length_a   1.000
_cell.length_b   1.000
_cell.length_c   1.000
_cell.angle_alpha   90.00
_cell.angle_beta   90.00
_cell.angle_gamma   90.00
#
_symmetry.space_group_name_H-M   'P 1'
#
loop_
_entity.id
_entity.type
_entity.pdbx_description
1 polymer ?
#
loop_
_entity_poly.entity_id
_entity_poly.type
_entity_poly.pdbx_seq_one_letter_code
_entity_poly.pdbx_strand_id
1 'polypeptide(L)'
;MSLSPELIPLAVGTALALVALIVVLGPLMSGEDSSSELTPSAPRKVANGDGTAIQALREIEFDKATGKLSDKDYDALRTMYTRDALSELRAADASEVGEFVGVGSATDDLVEAAIRRAKKNQQDCSSCGAHPEPDAAYCSSCGHYLAGSCAACGTAVEVAGARFCVGCGEGLAAA
;
A
#
# COMPACT_ATOMS: atom_id res chain seq x y z
N MET A 1 25.97 44.51 38.56
CA MET A 1 24.61 44.39 39.13
C MET A 1 24.43 42.99 39.68
N SER A 2 24.43 42.83 41.01
CA SER A 2 24.14 41.56 41.67
C SER A 2 22.64 41.32 41.63
N LEU A 3 22.16 40.32 40.87
CA LEU A 3 20.74 39.95 40.89
C LEU A 3 20.42 39.30 42.24
N SER A 4 19.36 39.76 42.89
CA SER A 4 18.83 39.15 44.11
C SER A 4 18.35 37.71 43.83
N PRO A 5 18.54 36.76 44.76
CA PRO A 5 18.21 35.34 44.56
C PRO A 5 16.72 35.10 44.27
N GLU A 6 15.85 36.02 44.70
CA GLU A 6 14.40 36.01 44.43
C GLU A 6 14.06 36.31 42.95
N LEU A 7 14.94 36.97 42.20
CA LEU A 7 14.72 37.28 40.78
C LEU A 7 14.98 36.08 39.87
N ILE A 8 15.76 35.10 40.32
CA ILE A 8 16.12 33.92 39.54
C ILE A 8 14.89 33.06 39.19
N PRO A 9 14.05 32.62 40.16
CA PRO A 9 12.87 31.82 39.83
C PRO A 9 11.86 32.58 38.98
N LEU A 10 11.71 33.89 39.20
CA LEU A 10 10.83 34.75 38.39
C LEU A 10 11.31 34.86 36.93
N ALA A 11 12.63 35.01 36.73
CA ALA A 11 13.23 35.07 35.40
C ALA A 11 13.13 33.72 34.67
N VAL A 12 13.34 32.62 35.37
CA VAL A 12 13.20 31.27 34.78
C VAL A 12 11.74 30.97 34.42
N GLY A 13 10.80 31.31 35.30
CA GLY A 13 9.37 31.12 35.04
C GLY A 13 8.86 31.94 33.86
N THR A 14 9.26 33.21 33.78
CA THR A 14 8.89 34.08 32.65
C THR A 14 9.52 33.61 31.33
N ALA A 15 10.78 33.17 31.34
CA ALA A 15 11.42 32.60 30.16
C ALA A 15 10.71 31.34 29.64
N LEU A 16 10.37 30.39 30.53
CA LEU A 16 9.65 29.17 30.16
C LEU A 16 8.24 29.48 29.61
N ALA A 17 7.53 30.43 30.22
CA ALA A 17 6.21 30.84 29.74
C ALA A 17 6.28 31.46 28.33
N LEU A 18 7.28 32.30 28.05
CA LEU A 18 7.48 32.89 26.72
C LEU A 18 7.82 31.83 25.67
N VAL A 19 8.68 30.86 26.00
CA VAL A 19 9.01 29.74 25.09
C VAL A 19 7.77 28.90 24.77
N ALA A 20 6.99 28.53 25.78
CA ALA A 20 5.75 27.78 25.59
C ALA A 20 4.75 28.56 24.70
N LEU A 21 4.64 29.87 24.91
CA LEU A 21 3.78 30.74 24.12
C LEU A 21 4.25 30.81 22.66
N ILE A 22 5.55 30.91 22.41
CA ILE A 22 6.12 30.89 21.05
C ILE A 22 5.88 29.54 20.35
N VAL A 23 6.04 28.42 21.06
CA VAL A 23 5.81 27.08 20.49
C VAL A 23 4.33 26.87 20.13
N VAL A 24 3.40 27.41 20.92
CA VAL A 24 1.95 27.27 20.66
C VAL A 24 1.46 28.27 19.61
N LEU A 25 1.91 29.53 19.65
CA LEU A 25 1.47 30.57 18.71
C LEU A 25 2.23 30.53 17.38
N GLY A 26 3.45 29.98 17.34
CA GLY A 26 4.24 29.80 16.12
C GLY A 26 3.46 29.12 14.99
N PRO A 27 2.89 27.92 15.18
CA PRO A 27 2.13 27.24 14.14
C PRO A 27 0.81 27.95 13.76
N LEU A 28 0.28 28.81 14.63
CA LEU A 28 -0.92 29.62 14.35
C LEU A 28 -0.62 30.84 13.48
N MET A 29 0.57 31.43 13.60
CA MET A 29 0.98 32.61 12.82
C MET A 29 1.75 32.25 11.55
N SER A 30 2.40 31.08 11.50
CA SER A 30 3.11 30.59 10.30
C SER A 30 2.19 29.92 9.26
N GLY A 31 0.87 30.07 9.39
CA GLY A 31 -0.11 29.60 8.42
C GLY A 31 -0.20 30.44 7.13
N GLU A 32 0.65 31.45 6.95
CA GLU A 32 0.49 32.48 5.92
C GLU A 32 1.81 32.84 5.23
N ASP A 33 2.49 31.91 4.56
CA ASP A 33 3.49 32.26 3.54
C ASP A 33 3.69 31.13 2.52
N SER A 34 2.77 31.05 1.57
CA SER A 34 3.08 30.64 0.20
C SER A 34 2.26 31.48 -0.75
N SER A 35 2.54 32.78 -0.71
CA SER A 35 2.15 33.75 -1.73
C SER A 35 3.31 33.89 -2.72
N SER A 36 3.26 33.20 -3.86
CA SER A 36 4.05 33.55 -5.03
C SER A 36 3.11 34.15 -6.08
N GLU A 37 3.26 35.46 -6.25
CA GLU A 37 2.78 36.41 -7.27
C GLU A 37 1.45 36.19 -8.03
N LEU A 38 0.59 37.21 -7.88
CA LEU A 38 -0.68 37.40 -8.56
C LEU A 38 -0.52 37.64 -10.07
N THR A 39 -1.14 36.79 -10.89
CA THR A 39 -1.76 37.21 -12.17
C THR A 39 -3.28 37.07 -12.02
N PRO A 40 -4.08 38.02 -12.55
CA PRO A 40 -5.53 37.97 -12.37
C PRO A 40 -6.12 36.94 -13.33
N SER A 41 -6.61 35.82 -12.80
CA SER A 41 -7.49 34.94 -13.57
C SER A 41 -8.51 34.22 -12.71
N ALA A 42 -9.77 34.41 -13.12
CA ALA A 42 -10.96 33.61 -12.84
C ALA A 42 -11.51 33.59 -11.40
N PRO A 43 -12.85 33.50 -11.25
CA PRO A 43 -13.51 33.55 -9.95
C PRO A 43 -12.98 32.42 -9.06
N ARG A 44 -12.44 32.82 -7.90
CA ARG A 44 -12.02 31.92 -6.84
C ARG A 44 -13.23 31.10 -6.40
N LYS A 45 -13.22 29.81 -6.74
CA LYS A 45 -14.14 28.80 -6.21
C LYS A 45 -14.11 28.96 -4.69
N VAL A 46 -15.27 29.28 -4.12
CA VAL A 46 -15.42 29.60 -2.69
C VAL A 46 -14.94 28.40 -1.89
N ALA A 47 -13.79 28.53 -1.26
CA ALA A 47 -13.24 27.58 -0.32
C ALA A 47 -14.02 27.73 0.99
N ASN A 48 -15.01 26.87 1.20
CA ASN A 48 -15.59 26.62 2.51
C ASN A 48 -15.70 25.10 2.64
N GLY A 49 -14.84 24.53 3.49
CA GLY A 49 -14.87 23.12 3.90
C GLY A 49 -14.32 22.12 2.87
N ASP A 50 -13.38 21.29 3.34
CA ASP A 50 -13.38 19.84 3.08
C ASP A 50 -12.69 19.35 1.79
N GLY A 51 -11.52 18.75 1.98
CA GLY A 51 -10.56 18.37 0.94
C GLY A 51 -10.98 17.16 0.10
N THR A 52 -10.58 17.15 -1.17
CA THR A 52 -10.84 16.09 -2.18
C THR A 52 -12.30 15.96 -2.61
N ALA A 53 -12.52 15.66 -3.89
CA ALA A 53 -13.87 15.42 -4.41
C ALA A 53 -14.52 14.14 -3.81
N ILE A 54 -13.71 13.24 -3.25
CA ILE A 54 -14.18 12.05 -2.53
C ILE A 54 -14.82 12.43 -1.19
N GLN A 55 -14.30 13.42 -0.47
CA GLN A 55 -14.92 13.87 0.78
C GLN A 55 -16.26 14.54 0.52
N ALA A 56 -16.35 15.37 -0.52
CA ALA A 56 -17.60 15.97 -0.96
C ALA A 56 -18.66 14.91 -1.32
N LEU A 57 -18.27 13.80 -1.98
CA LEU A 57 -19.18 12.67 -2.24
C LEU A 57 -19.74 12.07 -0.93
N ARG A 58 -18.88 11.85 0.08
CA ARG A 58 -19.33 11.29 1.37
C ARG A 58 -20.29 12.23 2.10
N GLU A 59 -20.05 13.53 2.03
CA GLU A 59 -20.90 14.52 2.66
C GLU A 59 -22.29 14.59 2.02
N ILE A 60 -22.38 14.62 0.69
CA ILE A 60 -23.70 14.65 0.01
C ILE A 60 -24.47 13.33 0.20
N GLU A 61 -23.77 12.19 0.34
CA GLU A 61 -24.40 10.91 0.66
C GLU A 61 -24.98 10.92 2.07
N PHE A 62 -24.25 11.50 3.02
CA PHE A 62 -24.75 11.73 4.37
C PHE A 62 -25.94 12.69 4.39
N ASP A 63 -25.88 13.79 3.65
CA ASP A 63 -26.99 14.75 3.57
C ASP A 63 -28.25 14.16 2.90
N LYS A 64 -28.10 13.27 1.91
CA LYS A 64 -29.21 12.49 1.37
C LYS A 64 -29.79 11.54 2.43
N ALA A 65 -28.93 10.80 3.13
CA ALA A 65 -29.36 9.86 4.16
C ALA A 65 -30.08 10.54 5.34
N THR A 66 -29.69 11.77 5.66
CA THR A 66 -30.35 12.61 6.69
C THR A 66 -31.56 13.38 6.17
N GLY A 67 -31.88 13.28 4.88
CA GLY A 67 -33.05 13.92 4.26
C GLY A 67 -32.90 15.43 4.02
N LYS A 68 -31.68 15.98 4.10
CA LYS A 68 -31.42 17.39 3.78
C LYS A 68 -31.42 17.68 2.27
N LEU A 69 -31.21 16.65 1.47
CA LEU A 69 -31.06 16.76 0.02
C LEU A 69 -32.19 16.01 -0.71
N SER A 70 -32.74 16.63 -1.77
CA SER A 70 -33.71 15.97 -2.65
C SER A 70 -33.01 14.98 -3.59
N ASP A 71 -33.72 13.97 -4.10
CA ASP A 71 -33.14 13.00 -5.04
C ASP A 71 -32.59 13.67 -6.32
N LYS A 72 -33.28 14.70 -6.81
CA LYS A 72 -32.87 15.44 -8.00
C LYS A 72 -31.56 16.21 -7.78
N ASP A 73 -31.43 16.86 -6.62
CA ASP A 73 -30.24 17.62 -6.28
C ASP A 73 -29.05 16.68 -5.97
N TYR A 74 -29.34 15.54 -5.34
CA TYR A 74 -28.37 14.46 -5.12
C TYR A 74 -27.79 13.94 -6.43
N ASP A 75 -28.63 13.61 -7.42
CA ASP A 75 -28.16 13.04 -8.68
C ASP A 75 -27.25 14.02 -9.46
N ALA A 76 -27.59 15.31 -9.43
CA ALA A 76 -26.79 16.36 -10.06
C ALA A 76 -25.42 16.52 -9.37
N LEU A 77 -25.40 16.62 -8.04
CA LEU A 77 -24.16 16.77 -7.27
C LEU A 77 -23.29 15.52 -7.34
N ARG A 78 -23.88 14.32 -7.22
CA ARG A 78 -23.17 13.04 -7.33
C ARG A 78 -22.45 12.91 -8.66
N THR A 79 -23.11 13.28 -9.76
CA THR A 79 -22.51 13.22 -11.10
C THR A 79 -21.29 14.14 -11.19
N MET A 80 -21.40 15.37 -10.69
CA MET A 80 -20.31 16.34 -10.71
C MET A 80 -19.12 15.87 -9.87
N TYR A 81 -19.34 15.50 -8.60
CA TYR A 81 -18.25 15.11 -7.71
C TYR A 81 -17.64 13.76 -8.08
N THR A 82 -18.40 12.83 -8.68
CA THR A 82 -17.83 11.58 -9.21
C THR A 82 -16.84 11.86 -10.34
N ARG A 83 -17.19 12.77 -11.26
CA ARG A 83 -16.27 13.18 -12.33
C ARG A 83 -15.01 13.82 -11.75
N ASP A 84 -15.17 14.73 -10.80
CA ASP A 84 -14.06 15.44 -10.19
C ASP A 84 -13.16 14.46 -9.39
N ALA A 85 -13.74 13.52 -8.63
CA ALA A 85 -13.01 12.48 -7.91
C ALA A 85 -12.23 11.55 -8.85
N LEU A 86 -12.83 11.14 -9.96
CA LEU A 86 -12.14 10.35 -10.98
C LEU A 86 -11.01 11.12 -11.66
N SER A 87 -11.09 12.44 -11.77
CA SER A 87 -10.00 13.26 -12.31
C SER A 87 -8.83 13.38 -11.33
N GLU A 88 -9.14 13.53 -10.04
CA GLU A 88 -8.17 13.60 -8.96
C GLU A 88 -7.40 12.28 -8.79
N LEU A 89 -8.11 11.14 -8.78
CA LEU A 89 -7.48 9.81 -8.71
C LEU A 89 -6.56 9.54 -9.89
N ARG A 90 -6.96 9.89 -11.11
CA ARG A 90 -6.10 9.73 -12.28
C ARG A 90 -4.88 10.63 -12.25
N ALA A 91 -5.00 11.83 -11.70
CA ALA A 91 -3.86 12.74 -11.54
C ALA A 91 -2.89 12.23 -10.46
N ALA A 92 -3.41 11.68 -9.37
CA ALA A 92 -2.63 11.02 -8.33
C ALA A 92 -1.90 9.80 -8.90
N ASP A 93 -2.61 8.89 -9.57
CA ASP A 93 -2.01 7.75 -10.27
C ASP A 93 -0.93 8.23 -11.25
N ALA A 94 -1.23 9.25 -12.07
CA ALA A 94 -0.27 9.82 -13.04
C ALA A 94 0.99 10.40 -12.37
N SER A 95 0.87 10.99 -11.19
CA SER A 95 2.00 11.51 -10.40
C SER A 95 2.80 10.39 -9.74
N GLU A 96 2.13 9.31 -9.32
CA GLU A 96 2.78 8.12 -8.78
C GLU A 96 3.48 7.31 -9.88
N VAL A 97 2.92 7.19 -11.09
CA VAL A 97 3.68 6.70 -12.25
C VAL A 97 4.73 7.71 -12.73
N GLY A 98 4.59 9.01 -12.53
CA GLY A 98 5.67 9.98 -12.82
C GLY A 98 6.92 9.75 -11.96
N GLU A 99 6.72 9.49 -10.67
CA GLU A 99 7.78 9.12 -9.71
C GLU A 99 8.25 7.66 -9.94
N PHE A 100 7.34 6.75 -10.27
CA PHE A 100 7.62 5.33 -10.50
C PHE A 100 8.21 5.03 -11.89
N VAL A 101 7.99 5.81 -12.94
CA VAL A 101 8.55 5.55 -14.29
C VAL A 101 10.07 5.80 -14.33
N GLY A 102 10.64 6.48 -13.34
CA GLY A 102 12.09 6.55 -13.11
C GLY A 102 12.69 5.38 -12.32
N VAL A 103 11.86 4.58 -11.64
CA VAL A 103 12.27 3.46 -10.76
C VAL A 103 11.75 2.11 -11.28
N GLY A 104 10.77 2.13 -12.17
CA GLY A 104 9.97 1.00 -12.65
C GLY A 104 10.75 0.02 -13.49
N SER A 105 11.70 0.48 -14.32
CA SER A 105 12.52 -0.46 -15.10
C SER A 105 13.43 -1.31 -14.21
N ALA A 106 14.01 -0.72 -13.17
CA ALA A 106 14.89 -1.45 -12.26
C ALA A 106 14.12 -2.33 -11.27
N THR A 107 12.94 -1.90 -10.80
CA THR A 107 12.12 -2.71 -9.89
C THR A 107 11.35 -3.82 -10.61
N ASP A 108 10.86 -3.58 -11.81
CA ASP A 108 10.21 -4.59 -12.65
C ASP A 108 11.21 -5.72 -13.00
N ASP A 109 12.46 -5.36 -13.33
CA ASP A 109 13.53 -6.34 -13.55
C ASP A 109 13.81 -7.22 -12.32
N LEU A 110 13.78 -6.63 -11.12
CA LEU A 110 13.99 -7.34 -9.86
C LEU A 110 12.81 -8.27 -9.52
N VAL A 111 11.58 -7.82 -9.75
CA VAL A 111 10.35 -8.61 -9.54
C VAL A 111 10.32 -9.78 -10.51
N GLU A 112 10.58 -9.55 -11.80
CA GLU A 112 10.65 -10.59 -12.81
C GLU A 112 11.78 -11.59 -12.54
N ALA A 113 12.93 -11.13 -12.07
CA ALA A 113 14.00 -12.01 -11.61
C ALA A 113 13.57 -12.87 -10.40
N ALA A 114 12.84 -12.29 -9.44
CA ALA A 114 12.32 -13.00 -8.29
C ALA A 114 11.28 -14.06 -8.69
N ILE A 115 10.36 -13.73 -9.61
CA ILE A 115 9.36 -14.67 -10.15
C ILE A 115 10.06 -15.84 -10.88
N ARG A 116 11.05 -15.56 -11.72
CA ARG A 116 11.82 -16.63 -12.40
C ARG A 116 12.54 -17.53 -11.41
N ARG A 117 13.12 -16.97 -10.34
CA ARG A 117 13.78 -17.76 -9.28
C ARG A 117 12.78 -18.63 -8.52
N ALA A 118 11.61 -18.10 -8.18
CA ALA A 118 10.55 -18.83 -7.50
C ALA A 118 10.05 -20.00 -8.38
N LYS A 119 9.76 -19.74 -9.67
CA LYS A 119 9.34 -20.80 -10.62
C LYS A 119 10.39 -21.89 -10.82
N LYS A 120 11.68 -21.55 -10.83
CA LYS A 120 12.75 -22.55 -10.97
C LYS A 120 12.83 -23.52 -9.79
N ASN A 121 12.43 -23.07 -8.61
CA ASN A 121 12.46 -23.89 -7.39
C ASN A 121 11.10 -24.55 -7.10
N GLN A 122 10.12 -24.39 -7.99
CA GLN A 122 8.78 -24.92 -7.82
C GLN A 122 8.77 -26.46 -7.93
N GLN A 123 7.91 -27.11 -7.15
CA GLN A 123 7.61 -28.53 -7.34
C GLN A 123 6.32 -28.70 -8.14
N ASP A 124 6.29 -29.70 -9.02
CA ASP A 124 5.11 -30.01 -9.83
C ASP A 124 4.40 -31.26 -9.30
N CYS A 125 3.12 -31.10 -8.97
CA CYS A 125 2.23 -32.24 -8.74
C CYS A 125 1.69 -32.74 -10.08
N SER A 126 1.77 -34.05 -10.34
CA SER A 126 1.20 -34.67 -11.54
C SER A 126 -0.32 -34.47 -11.68
N SER A 127 -1.03 -34.29 -10.55
CA SER A 127 -2.50 -34.11 -10.52
C SER A 127 -2.94 -32.66 -10.43
N CYS A 128 -2.27 -31.82 -9.64
CA CYS A 128 -2.69 -30.44 -9.37
C CYS A 128 -1.85 -29.38 -10.09
N GLY A 129 -0.71 -29.78 -10.67
CA GLY A 129 0.26 -28.89 -11.28
C GLY A 129 1.18 -28.22 -10.26
N ALA A 130 1.71 -27.08 -10.68
CA ALA A 130 2.84 -26.42 -10.06
C ALA A 130 2.50 -25.83 -8.67
N HIS A 131 3.34 -26.08 -7.66
CA HIS A 131 3.18 -25.62 -6.27
C HIS A 131 4.41 -24.85 -5.75
N PRO A 132 4.23 -23.64 -5.21
CA PRO A 132 5.33 -22.73 -4.86
C PRO A 132 6.23 -23.23 -3.72
N GLU A 133 5.79 -24.19 -2.91
CA GLU A 133 6.56 -24.78 -1.82
C GLU A 133 7.68 -25.74 -2.32
N PRO A 134 8.96 -25.32 -2.30
CA PRO A 134 10.06 -26.08 -2.93
C PRO A 134 10.50 -27.30 -2.10
N ASP A 135 10.22 -27.28 -0.80
CA ASP A 135 10.63 -28.26 0.21
C ASP A 135 9.46 -29.18 0.64
N ALA A 136 8.34 -29.12 -0.07
CA ALA A 136 7.21 -29.96 0.21
C ALA A 136 7.52 -31.43 -0.05
N ALA A 137 7.19 -32.28 0.93
CA ALA A 137 7.16 -33.73 0.72
C ALA A 137 5.84 -34.17 0.08
N TYR A 138 4.76 -33.42 0.32
CA TYR A 138 3.40 -33.73 -0.16
C TYR A 138 2.72 -32.48 -0.73
N CYS A 139 1.85 -32.66 -1.71
CA CYS A 139 1.04 -31.59 -2.29
C CYS A 139 0.00 -31.08 -1.28
N SER A 140 -0.01 -29.77 -1.03
CA SER A 140 -0.95 -29.13 -0.12
C SER A 140 -2.42 -29.18 -0.60
N SER A 141 -2.64 -29.37 -1.91
CA SER A 141 -3.99 -29.46 -2.50
C SER A 141 -4.59 -30.87 -2.48
N CYS A 142 -3.82 -31.91 -2.87
CA CYS A 142 -4.35 -33.27 -3.03
C CYS A 142 -3.69 -34.32 -2.13
N GLY A 143 -2.64 -33.98 -1.38
CA GLY A 143 -1.95 -34.89 -0.47
C GLY A 143 -1.01 -35.91 -1.14
N HIS A 144 -0.80 -35.83 -2.45
CA HIS A 144 0.10 -36.73 -3.15
C HIS A 144 1.57 -36.47 -2.78
N TYR A 145 2.38 -37.52 -2.67
CA TYR A 145 3.81 -37.38 -2.39
C TYR A 145 4.53 -36.80 -3.62
N LEU A 146 5.36 -35.77 -3.42
CA LEU A 146 5.98 -35.01 -4.51
C LEU A 146 7.45 -35.40 -4.78
N ALA A 147 8.05 -36.26 -3.96
CA ALA A 147 9.49 -36.48 -4.03
C ALA A 147 9.86 -37.75 -4.82
N GLY A 148 10.61 -37.51 -5.90
CA GLY A 148 11.54 -38.49 -6.47
C GLY A 148 11.04 -39.23 -7.71
N SER A 149 11.98 -39.48 -8.62
CA SER A 149 11.82 -40.41 -9.74
C SER A 149 12.88 -41.51 -9.62
N CYS A 150 12.56 -42.72 -10.05
CA CYS A 150 13.54 -43.79 -10.12
C CYS A 150 14.71 -43.40 -11.02
N ALA A 151 15.95 -43.46 -10.52
CA ALA A 151 17.14 -43.12 -11.30
C ALA A 151 17.41 -44.08 -12.48
N ALA A 152 16.85 -45.30 -12.44
CA ALA A 152 17.05 -46.31 -13.48
C ALA A 152 16.04 -46.20 -14.63
N CYS A 153 14.77 -45.93 -14.35
CA CYS A 153 13.71 -45.93 -15.37
C CYS A 153 12.89 -44.64 -15.45
N GLY A 154 13.08 -43.68 -14.55
CA GLY A 154 12.40 -42.39 -14.54
C GLY A 154 10.97 -42.40 -13.99
N THR A 155 10.41 -43.56 -13.60
CA THR A 155 9.06 -43.62 -13.00
C THR A 155 8.98 -42.79 -11.71
N ALA A 156 7.91 -42.00 -11.54
CA ALA A 156 7.66 -41.23 -10.33
C ALA A 156 7.48 -42.14 -9.11
N VAL A 157 8.05 -41.73 -7.97
CA VAL A 157 7.90 -42.41 -6.68
C VAL A 157 6.81 -41.69 -5.91
N GLU A 158 5.63 -42.29 -5.86
CA GLU A 158 4.42 -41.66 -5.30
C GLU A 158 4.20 -41.99 -3.81
N VAL A 159 5.10 -42.77 -3.20
CA VAL A 159 4.97 -43.27 -1.83
C VAL A 159 6.23 -42.96 -1.03
N ALA A 160 6.06 -42.26 0.08
CA ALA A 160 7.15 -41.98 1.01
C ALA A 160 7.74 -43.30 1.57
N GLY A 161 9.06 -43.41 1.57
CA GLY A 161 9.77 -44.60 2.06
C GLY A 161 9.70 -45.83 1.15
N ALA A 162 9.31 -45.68 -0.13
CA ALA A 162 9.34 -46.77 -1.10
C ALA A 162 10.76 -47.36 -1.22
N ARG A 163 10.89 -48.69 -1.00
CA ARG A 163 12.18 -49.40 -1.10
C ARG A 163 12.48 -49.93 -2.51
N PHE A 164 11.46 -50.08 -3.34
CA PHE A 164 11.54 -50.60 -4.70
C PHE A 164 10.69 -49.76 -5.65
N CYS A 165 11.15 -49.60 -6.90
CA CYS A 165 10.40 -48.90 -7.93
C CYS A 165 9.22 -49.74 -8.44
N VAL A 166 8.03 -49.13 -8.53
CA VAL A 166 6.81 -49.79 -9.06
C VAL A 166 6.86 -50.04 -10.58
N GLY A 167 7.73 -49.35 -11.32
CA GLY A 167 7.87 -49.49 -12.77
C GLY A 167 8.87 -50.57 -13.19
N CYS A 168 10.07 -50.57 -12.62
CA CYS A 168 11.16 -51.48 -13.03
C CYS A 168 11.66 -52.43 -11.94
N GLY A 169 11.22 -52.28 -10.68
CA GLY A 169 11.65 -53.14 -9.56
C GLY A 169 13.02 -52.80 -8.97
N GLU A 170 13.73 -51.78 -9.47
CA GLU A 170 15.04 -51.36 -8.94
C GLU A 170 14.93 -50.90 -7.48
N GLY A 171 15.97 -51.17 -6.68
CA GLY A 171 16.07 -50.70 -5.31
C GLY A 171 16.21 -49.19 -5.25
N LEU A 172 15.33 -48.52 -4.51
CA LEU A 172 15.41 -47.08 -4.29
C LEU A 172 16.20 -46.82 -2.99
N ALA A 173 17.16 -45.90 -3.03
CA ALA A 173 17.73 -45.35 -1.81
C ALA A 173 16.61 -44.57 -1.11
N ALA A 174 16.10 -45.09 0.00
CA ALA A 174 15.01 -44.46 0.74
C ALA A 174 15.39 -43.00 1.07
N ALA A 175 14.49 -42.06 0.73
CA ALA A 175 14.52 -40.68 1.21
C ALA A 175 13.79 -40.59 2.54
#